data_AF-A0A7W4I099-F1
#
_entry.id   AF-A0A7W4I099-F1
#
_cell.length_a   1.000
_cell.length_b   1.000
_cell.length_c   1.000
_cell.angle_alpha   90.00
_cell.angle_beta   90.00
_cell.angle_gamma   90.00
#
_symmetry.space_group_name_H-M   'P 1'
#
loop_
_entity.id
_entity.type
_entity.pdbx_description
1 polymer ?
#
loop_
_entity_poly.entity_id
_entity_poly.type
_entity_poly.pdbx_seq_one_letter_code
_entity_poly.pdbx_strand_id
1 'polypeptide(L)' 'MISKDNKAKAIALTQVNENDVGSPQAQISILTARIKEVTEHLKSNKHDRMARRGLI' A
#
# COMPACT_ATOMS: atom_id res chain seq x y z
N MET A 1 -0.37 9.03 1.08
CA MET A 1 -1.64 8.31 0.81
C MET A 1 -1.52 7.78 -0.61
N ILE A 2 -1.74 6.48 -0.83
CA ILE A 2 -1.51 5.88 -2.15
C ILE A 2 -2.38 6.57 -3.20
N SER A 3 -1.79 6.90 -4.35
CA SER A 3 -2.54 7.50 -5.45
C SER A 3 -3.60 6.54 -5.98
N LYS A 4 -4.69 7.07 -6.55
CA LYS A 4 -5.74 6.25 -7.16
C LYS A 4 -5.17 5.32 -8.23
N ASP A 5 -4.22 5.81 -9.01
CA ASP A 5 -3.59 5.05 -10.08
C ASP A 5 -2.71 3.91 -9.56
N ASN A 6 -1.92 4.15 -8.51
CA ASN A 6 -1.07 3.12 -7.91
C ASN A 6 -1.93 2.04 -7.24
N LYS A 7 -3.05 2.44 -6.62
CA LYS A 7 -4.00 1.50 -6.02
C LYS A 7 -4.66 0.62 -7.08
N ALA A 8 -5.12 1.21 -8.18
CA ALA A 8 -5.74 0.46 -9.28
C ALA A 8 -4.74 -0.52 -9.92
N LYS A 9 -3.49 -0.10 -10.14
CA LYS A 9 -2.41 -0.97 -10.64
C LYS A 9 -2.12 -2.13 -9.68
N ALA A 10 -2.05 -1.87 -8.37
CA ALA A 10 -1.79 -2.90 -7.38
C ALA A 10 -2.90 -3.96 -7.34
N ILE A 11 -4.17 -3.53 -7.45
CA ILE A 11 -5.32 -4.45 -7.50
C ILE A 11 -5.29 -5.28 -8.79
N ALA A 12 -5.10 -4.64 -9.94
CA ALA A 12 -5.10 -5.31 -11.24
C ALA A 12 -4.05 -6.43 -11.36
N LEU A 13 -2.93 -6.33 -10.63
CA LEU A 13 -1.88 -7.35 -10.64
C LEU A 13 -2.24 -8.64 -9.89
N THR A 14 -3.17 -8.58 -8.94
CA THR A 14 -3.43 -9.68 -8.00
C THR A 14 -4.92 -10.01 -7.82
N GLN A 15 -5.80 -9.31 -8.53
CA GLN A 15 -7.23 -9.55 -8.51
C GLN A 15 -7.55 -10.94 -9.07
N VAL A 16 -8.46 -11.67 -8.41
CA VAL A 16 -8.93 -12.99 -8.88
C VAL A 16 -9.93 -12.85 -10.02
N ASN A 17 -10.68 -11.74 -10.02
CA ASN A 17 -11.69 -11.39 -11.00
C ASN A 17 -11.77 -9.85 -11.13
N GLU A 18 -12.37 -9.34 -12.20
CA GLU A 18 -12.29 -7.92 -12.58
C GLU A 18 -12.87 -6.94 -11.53
N ASN A 19 -13.75 -7.42 -10.66
CA ASN A 19 -14.38 -6.63 -9.59
C ASN A 19 -13.85 -6.99 -8.20
N ASP A 20 -12.73 -7.71 -8.12
CA ASP A 20 -12.17 -8.19 -6.86
C ASP A 20 -11.32 -7.13 -6.16
N VAL A 21 -11.97 -6.45 -5.23
CA VAL A 21 -11.34 -5.46 -4.35
C VAL A 21 -11.13 -6.02 -2.93
N GLY A 22 -11.73 -7.18 -2.63
CA GLY A 22 -11.89 -7.71 -1.28
C GLY A 22 -11.00 -8.90 -0.97
N SER A 23 -10.45 -9.58 -1.98
CA SER A 23 -9.63 -10.77 -1.75
C SER A 23 -8.38 -10.46 -0.94
N PRO A 24 -7.87 -11.46 -0.19
CA PRO A 24 -6.61 -11.34 0.52
C PRO A 24 -5.46 -10.92 -0.42
N GLN A 25 -5.42 -11.43 -1.64
CA GLN A 25 -4.37 -11.14 -2.62
C GLN A 25 -4.41 -9.66 -3.04
N ALA A 26 -5.58 -9.14 -3.41
CA ALA A 26 -5.76 -7.73 -3.76
C ALA A 26 -5.42 -6.80 -2.57
N GLN A 27 -5.87 -7.13 -1.37
CA GLN A 27 -5.59 -6.34 -0.17
C GLN A 27 -4.10 -6.35 0.20
N ILE A 28 -3.45 -7.51 0.17
CA ILE A 28 -2.00 -7.65 0.43
C ILE A 28 -1.21 -6.82 -0.57
N SER A 29 -1.59 -6.82 -1.85
CA SER A 29 -0.94 -6.00 -2.88
C SER A 29 -1.03 -4.50 -2.57
N ILE A 30 -2.22 -4.00 -2.20
CA ILE A 30 -2.42 -2.60 -1.81
C ILE A 30 -1.59 -2.24 -0.57
N LEU A 31 -1.62 -3.09 0.47
CA LEU A 31 -0.88 -2.86 1.70
C LEU A 31 0.63 -2.86 1.46
N THR A 32 1.12 -3.77 0.61
CA THR A 32 2.54 -3.84 0.21
C THR A 32 2.98 -2.56 -0.51
N ALA A 33 2.18 -2.06 -1.45
CA ALA A 33 2.45 -0.80 -2.13
C ALA A 33 2.51 0.37 -1.14
N ARG A 34 1.58 0.42 -0.19
CA ARG A 34 1.55 1.45 0.87
C ARG A 34 2.75 1.34 1.82
N ILE A 35 3.17 0.15 2.21
CA ILE A 35 4.36 -0.09 3.04
C ILE A 35 5.60 0.46 2.34
N LYS A 36 5.75 0.24 1.03
CA LYS A 36 6.89 0.77 0.25
C LYS A 36 6.92 2.30 0.26
N GLU A 37 5.79 2.95 0.01
CA GLU A 37 5.69 4.42 0.04
C GLU A 37 6.03 4.98 1.44
N VAL A 38 5.46 4.41 2.50
CA VAL A 38 5.71 4.87 3.88
C VAL A 38 7.15 4.60 4.29
N THR A 39 7.73 3.48 3.88
CA THR A 39 9.15 3.16 4.14
C THR A 39 10.07 4.20 3.50
N GLU A 40 9.79 4.61 2.26
CA GLU A 40 10.57 5.66 1.58
C GLU A 40 10.39 7.03 2.27
N HIS A 41 9.16 7.39 2.65
CA HIS A 41 8.88 8.60 3.43
C HIS A 41 9.68 8.64 4.75
N LEU A 42 9.80 7.51 5.45
CA LEU A 42 10.52 7.43 6.72
C LEU A 42 12.05 7.49 6.57
N LYS A 43 12.60 7.22 5.38
CA LYS A 43 14.05 7.39 5.13
C LYS A 43 14.46 8.86 5.20
N SER A 44 13.66 9.74 4.61
CA SER A 44 13.84 11.20 4.67
C SER A 44 13.32 11.78 6.00
N ASN A 45 12.25 11.22 6.57
CA ASN A 45 11.63 11.70 7.80
C ASN A 45 11.92 10.80 9.01
N LYS A 46 13.20 10.69 9.40
CA LYS A 46 13.66 9.74 10.43
C LYS A 46 13.00 9.91 11.81
N HIS A 47 12.50 11.11 12.11
CA HIS A 47 11.88 11.44 13.41
C HIS A 47 10.35 11.28 13.42
N ASP A 48 9.72 10.93 12.30
CA ASP A 48 8.28 10.72 12.22
C ASP A 48 7.88 9.37 12.85
N ARG A 49 7.72 9.38 14.17
CA ARG A 49 7.35 8.21 14.97
C ARG A 49 5.88 7.83 14.80
N MET A 50 5.02 8.78 14.41
CA MET A 50 3.58 8.54 14.23
C MET A 50 3.34 7.75 12.94
N ALA A 51 3.98 8.14 11.84
CA ALA A 51 3.94 7.35 10.60
C ALA A 51 4.57 5.96 10.79
N ARG A 52 5.67 5.85 11.55
CA ARG A 52 6.26 4.54 11.90
C ARG A 52 5.31 3.69 12.72
N ARG A 53 4.56 4.27 13.67
CA ARG A 53 3.55 3.54 14.44
C ARG A 53 2.40 3.06 13.57
N GLY A 54 1.96 3.85 12.59
CA GLY A 54 0.94 3.43 11.64
C GLY A 54 1.40 2.36 10.63
N LEU A 55 2.69 2.03 10.60
CA LEU A 55 3.27 0.95 9.79
C LEU A 55 3.31 -0.40 10.52
N ILE A 56 3.25 -0.39 11.87
CA ILE A 56 3.32 -1.56 12.74
C ILE A 56 1.89 -2.00 13.09
#